data_AF-L2GT99-F1
#
_entry.id   AF-L2GT99-F1
#
_cell.length_a   1.000
_cell.length_b   1.000
_cell.length_c   1.000
_cell.angle_alpha   90.00
_cell.angle_beta   90.00
_cell.angle_gamma   90.00
#
_symmetry.space_group_name_H-M   'P 1'
#
loop_
_entity.id
_entity.type
_entity.pdbx_description
1 polymer ?
#
loop_
_entity_poly.entity_id
_entity_poly.type
_entity_poly.pdbx_seq_one_letter_code
_entity_poly.pdbx_strand_id
1 'polypeptide(L)'
;MTHPLFVPFTVKTITRNTTKKEPFDFCNSLKKLCTLKSVENLLYFLNHVNFDHIEGITDISIFKDGIEPLWEDKSNIKGGKWIIKLRREVSTRLFQKLLIRMVRQPFDKIDVNGIVISFRMKNVILAVWTKDSTGKDSFKDVLMEIKKVLDVKFFLSVEYKDNDESLKDNSSFRNTKNLYVQ
;
A
#
# COMPACT_ATOMS: atom_id res chain seq x y z
N MET A 1 7.18 29.02 4.21
CA MET A 1 6.67 28.27 5.36
C MET A 1 6.39 26.85 4.91
N THR A 2 6.83 25.83 5.66
CA THR A 2 6.53 24.42 5.36
C THR A 2 5.30 23.98 6.15
N HIS A 3 4.39 23.24 5.51
CA HIS A 3 3.17 22.76 6.16
C HIS A 3 3.38 21.32 6.65
N PRO A 4 3.50 21.07 7.98
CA PRO A 4 3.79 19.74 8.50
C PRO A 4 2.64 18.76 8.27
N LEU A 5 2.97 17.49 8.04
CA LEU A 5 2.00 16.39 8.10
C LEU A 5 1.69 16.05 9.56
N PHE A 6 0.53 15.45 9.83
CA PHE A 6 0.16 15.04 11.20
C PHE A 6 1.09 13.96 11.77
N VAL A 7 1.67 13.13 10.89
CA VAL A 7 2.79 12.23 11.17
C VAL A 7 3.73 12.16 9.97
N PRO A 8 5.03 11.91 10.18
CA PRO A 8 5.95 11.62 9.09
C PRO A 8 5.69 10.23 8.48
N PHE A 9 6.02 10.08 7.19
CA PHE A 9 5.95 8.82 6.46
C PHE A 9 7.28 8.50 5.79
N THR A 10 7.69 7.24 5.79
CA THR A 10 8.90 6.79 5.09
C THR A 10 8.52 6.05 3.80
N VAL A 11 9.15 6.45 2.70
CA VAL A 11 9.00 5.83 1.38
C VAL A 11 10.16 4.87 1.16
N LYS A 12 9.84 3.62 0.82
CA LYS A 12 10.81 2.58 0.47
C LYS A 12 10.45 1.93 -0.86
N THR A 13 11.45 1.39 -1.55
CA THR A 13 11.26 0.68 -2.81
C THR A 13 12.01 -0.64 -2.82
N ILE A 14 11.44 -1.60 -3.54
CA ILE A 14 12.08 -2.85 -3.93
C ILE A 14 11.91 -2.99 -5.43
N THR A 15 13.01 -3.16 -6.15
CA THR A 15 13.00 -3.51 -7.57
C THR A 15 13.67 -4.87 -7.73
N ARG A 16 12.94 -5.83 -8.29
CA ARG A 16 13.46 -7.18 -8.51
C ARG A 16 14.06 -7.25 -9.91
N ASN A 17 15.34 -7.57 -9.97
CA ASN A 17 15.98 -7.89 -11.23
C ASN A 17 15.80 -9.39 -11.51
N THR A 18 14.94 -9.74 -12.46
CA THR A 18 14.59 -11.12 -12.81
C THR A 18 15.73 -11.90 -13.46
N THR A 19 16.86 -11.25 -13.75
CA THR A 19 18.04 -11.90 -14.34
C THR A 19 18.95 -12.60 -13.32
N LYS A 20 18.84 -12.28 -12.03
CA LYS A 20 19.65 -12.93 -10.98
C LYS A 20 18.97 -14.22 -10.49
N LYS A 21 19.73 -15.32 -10.47
CA LYS A 21 19.29 -16.65 -10.01
C LYS A 21 19.30 -16.84 -8.47
N GLU A 22 19.78 -15.85 -7.73
CA GLU A 22 19.85 -15.93 -6.26
C GLU A 22 18.46 -15.83 -5.62
N PRO A 23 18.22 -16.51 -4.48
CA PRO A 23 16.99 -16.35 -3.72
C PRO A 23 16.80 -14.88 -3.34
N PHE A 24 15.62 -14.34 -3.64
CA PHE A 24 15.32 -12.92 -3.43
C PHE A 24 15.13 -12.63 -1.93
N ASP A 25 16.12 -11.96 -1.33
CA ASP A 25 16.03 -11.44 0.03
C ASP A 25 15.26 -10.11 0.05
N PHE A 26 14.04 -10.15 0.58
CA PHE A 26 13.16 -8.98 0.63
C PHE A 26 13.70 -7.89 1.57
N CYS A 27 14.13 -8.25 2.78
CA CYS A 27 14.56 -7.31 3.81
C CYS A 27 15.80 -6.54 3.36
N ASN A 28 16.79 -7.24 2.80
CA ASN A 28 18.03 -6.61 2.32
C ASN A 28 17.83 -5.83 1.00
N SER A 29 16.79 -6.16 0.22
CA SER A 29 16.47 -5.44 -1.00
C SER A 29 15.67 -4.15 -0.77
N LEU A 30 15.18 -3.92 0.45
CA LEU A 30 14.32 -2.79 0.79
C LEU A 30 15.14 -1.50 0.92
N LYS A 31 15.01 -0.60 -0.05
CA LYS A 31 15.76 0.66 -0.11
C LYS A 31 14.91 1.84 0.32
N LYS A 32 15.37 2.62 1.29
CA LYS A 32 14.74 3.90 1.65
C LYS A 32 14.97 4.94 0.55
N LEU A 33 13.90 5.56 0.06
CA LEU A 33 13.96 6.64 -0.93
C LEU A 33 13.96 8.01 -0.27
N CYS A 34 12.96 8.28 0.57
CA CYS A 34 12.80 9.56 1.24
C CYS A 34 11.89 9.44 2.48
N THR A 35 11.75 10.54 3.22
CA THR A 35 10.77 10.69 4.29
C THR A 35 9.91 11.93 4.00
N LEU A 36 8.60 11.77 4.03
CA LEU A 36 7.61 12.82 3.85
C LEU A 36 7.27 13.39 5.23
N LYS A 37 7.67 14.63 5.51
CA LYS A 37 7.37 15.33 6.78
C LYS A 37 6.44 16.52 6.61
N SER A 38 6.27 16.99 5.37
CA SER A 38 5.51 18.18 5.02
C SER A 38 4.73 17.99 3.71
N VAL A 39 3.73 18.84 3.49
CA VAL A 39 2.98 18.90 2.23
C VAL A 39 3.90 19.19 1.05
N GLU A 40 4.93 20.01 1.23
CA GLU A 40 5.93 20.31 0.20
C GLU A 40 6.73 19.07 -0.18
N ASN A 41 7.13 18.24 0.79
CA ASN A 41 7.79 16.95 0.48
C ASN A 41 6.86 16.01 -0.28
N LEU A 42 5.58 15.96 0.10
CA LEU A 42 4.58 15.15 -0.59
C LEU A 42 4.41 15.60 -2.04
N LEU A 43 4.23 16.91 -2.27
CA LEU A 43 4.09 17.47 -3.63
C LEU A 43 5.35 17.22 -4.46
N TYR A 44 6.53 17.43 -3.86
CA TYR A 44 7.80 17.12 -4.52
C TYR A 44 7.86 15.64 -4.93
N PHE A 45 7.54 14.72 -4.02
CA PHE A 45 7.51 13.28 -4.31
C PHE A 45 6.52 12.94 -5.44
N LEU A 46 5.29 13.45 -5.37
CA LEU A 46 4.24 13.20 -6.36
C LEU A 46 4.60 13.73 -7.76
N ASN A 47 5.32 14.85 -7.85
CA ASN A 47 5.71 15.45 -9.12
C ASN A 47 6.95 14.79 -9.75
N HIS A 48 7.83 14.18 -8.95
CA HIS A 48 9.11 13.65 -9.45
C HIS A 48 9.10 12.13 -9.62
N VAL A 49 8.16 11.40 -8.98
CA VAL A 49 8.01 9.96 -9.22
C VAL A 49 7.04 9.72 -10.37
N ASN A 50 7.58 9.29 -11.50
CA ASN A 50 6.78 8.89 -12.66
C ASN A 50 6.32 7.44 -12.53
N PHE A 51 5.22 7.24 -11.81
CA PHE A 51 4.62 5.92 -11.56
C PHE A 51 4.26 5.16 -12.85
N ASP A 52 3.88 5.88 -13.92
CA ASP A 52 3.47 5.25 -15.18
C ASP A 52 4.64 4.60 -15.94
N HIS A 53 5.87 5.07 -15.68
CA HIS A 53 7.11 4.60 -16.32
C HIS A 53 7.96 3.68 -15.42
N ILE A 54 7.38 3.15 -14.34
CA ILE A 54 8.08 2.16 -13.52
C ILE A 54 8.19 0.84 -14.29
N GLU A 55 9.42 0.42 -14.53
CA GLU A 55 9.77 -0.82 -15.21
C GLU A 55 9.99 -1.98 -14.22
N GLY A 56 9.92 -3.20 -14.76
CA GLY A 56 10.17 -4.43 -14.02
C GLY A 56 9.16 -4.73 -12.91
N ILE A 57 9.53 -5.65 -12.03
CA ILE A 57 8.75 -5.98 -10.83
C ILE A 57 9.24 -5.06 -9.72
N THR A 58 8.46 -4.02 -9.45
CA THR A 58 8.81 -2.97 -8.48
C THR A 58 7.69 -2.77 -7.47
N ASP A 59 8.04 -2.67 -6.20
CA ASP A 59 7.15 -2.34 -5.08
C ASP A 59 7.58 -0.99 -4.50
N ILE A 60 6.68 -0.03 -4.42
CA ILE A 60 6.89 1.24 -3.72
C ILE A 60 5.94 1.25 -2.51
N SER A 61 6.53 1.36 -1.32
CA SER A 61 5.85 1.28 -0.03
C SER A 61 5.94 2.63 0.68
N ILE A 62 4.82 3.12 1.19
CA ILE A 62 4.75 4.37 1.96
C ILE A 62 4.07 4.05 3.30
N PHE A 63 4.85 4.07 4.38
CA PHE A 63 4.40 3.70 5.72
C PHE A 63 4.62 4.85 6.70
N LYS A 64 3.82 4.91 7.76
CA LYS A 64 4.08 5.80 8.91
C LYS A 64 5.52 5.58 9.38
N ASP A 65 6.23 6.66 9.70
CA ASP A 65 7.64 6.57 10.08
C ASP A 65 7.85 5.64 11.28
N GLY A 66 8.86 4.78 11.21
CA GLY A 66 9.12 3.75 12.22
C GLY A 66 8.32 2.45 12.08
N ILE A 67 7.44 2.33 11.07
CA ILE A 67 6.78 1.07 10.70
C ILE A 67 7.41 0.54 9.41
N GLU A 68 7.94 -0.69 9.46
CA GLU A 68 8.49 -1.36 8.30
C GLU A 68 7.40 -2.01 7.44
N PRO A 69 7.52 -2.03 6.10
CA PRO A 69 6.58 -2.71 5.20
C PRO A 69 6.83 -4.24 5.20
N LEU A 70 6.88 -4.83 6.39
CA LEU A 70 7.17 -6.24 6.67
C LEU A 70 6.02 -6.83 7.49
N TRP A 71 5.71 -8.12 7.31
CA TRP A 71 4.66 -8.78 8.10
C TRP A 71 5.07 -8.94 9.57
N GLU A 72 6.36 -9.11 9.80
CA GLU A 72 7.00 -9.31 11.09
C GLU A 72 7.08 -8.03 11.92
N ASP A 73 6.85 -6.85 11.32
CA ASP A 73 6.77 -5.61 12.07
C ASP A 73 5.65 -5.71 13.11
N LYS A 74 5.97 -5.35 14.36
CA LYS A 74 5.05 -5.40 15.50
C LYS A 74 3.72 -4.68 15.24
N SER A 75 3.71 -3.68 14.36
CA SER A 75 2.55 -2.89 14.02
C SER A 75 1.68 -3.56 12.95
N ASN A 76 2.25 -4.48 12.17
CA ASN A 76 1.59 -5.14 11.04
C ASN A 76 1.16 -6.59 11.37
N ILE A 77 1.85 -7.28 12.28
CA ILE A 77 1.68 -8.72 12.49
C ILE A 77 0.24 -9.15 12.85
N LYS A 78 -0.51 -8.30 13.57
CA LYS A 78 -1.92 -8.54 13.92
C LYS A 78 -2.93 -7.98 12.92
N GLY A 79 -2.42 -7.33 11.88
CA GLY A 79 -3.23 -6.67 10.87
C GLY A 79 -3.37 -7.49 9.61
N GLY A 80 -3.71 -6.79 8.54
CA GLY A 80 -3.79 -7.37 7.22
C GLY A 80 -3.69 -6.33 6.13
N LYS A 81 -4.02 -6.77 4.92
CA LYS A 81 -3.91 -5.96 3.70
C LYS A 81 -5.15 -6.06 2.84
N TRP A 82 -5.61 -4.90 2.39
CA TRP A 82 -6.69 -4.72 1.44
C TRP A 82 -6.08 -4.53 0.05
N ILE A 83 -6.23 -5.52 -0.80
CA ILE A 83 -5.53 -5.69 -2.06
C ILE A 83 -6.50 -5.34 -3.21
N ILE A 84 -6.09 -4.42 -4.06
CA ILE A 84 -6.86 -3.96 -5.21
C ILE A 84 -6.02 -4.17 -6.47
N LYS A 85 -6.47 -5.06 -7.35
CA LYS A 85 -5.81 -5.33 -8.63
C LYS A 85 -6.37 -4.40 -9.69
N LEU A 86 -5.51 -3.56 -10.26
CA LEU A 86 -5.87 -2.53 -11.22
C LEU A 86 -5.15 -2.74 -12.54
N ARG A 87 -5.72 -2.17 -13.61
CA ARG A 87 -4.99 -1.94 -14.84
C ARG A 87 -4.02 -0.76 -14.67
N ARG A 88 -2.92 -0.75 -15.42
CA ARG A 88 -1.83 0.23 -15.24
C ARG A 88 -2.33 1.66 -15.43
N GLU A 89 -3.20 1.90 -16.40
CA GLU A 89 -3.70 3.22 -16.83
C GLU A 89 -4.47 3.98 -15.74
N VAL A 90 -5.04 3.27 -14.77
CA VAL A 90 -5.80 3.88 -13.66
C VAL A 90 -5.03 3.86 -12.34
N SER A 91 -3.94 3.10 -12.26
CA SER A 91 -3.28 2.76 -10.99
C SER A 91 -2.62 3.96 -10.31
N THR A 92 -1.90 4.79 -11.07
CA THR A 92 -1.22 5.99 -10.57
C THR A 92 -2.19 6.94 -9.89
N ARG A 93 -3.28 7.32 -10.59
CA ARG A 93 -4.29 8.23 -10.05
C ARG A 93 -4.92 7.69 -8.76
N LEU A 94 -5.26 6.41 -8.73
CA LEU A 94 -5.90 5.78 -7.56
C LEU A 94 -4.94 5.66 -6.37
N PHE A 95 -3.67 5.34 -6.62
CA PHE A 95 -2.63 5.34 -5.59
C PHE A 95 -2.40 6.74 -5.00
N GLN A 96 -2.33 7.76 -5.85
CA GLN A 96 -2.19 9.16 -5.39
C GLN A 96 -3.37 9.60 -4.52
N LYS A 97 -4.62 9.24 -4.88
CA LYS A 97 -5.80 9.50 -4.04
C LYS A 97 -5.67 8.84 -2.65
N LEU A 98 -5.24 7.58 -2.58
CA LEU A 98 -5.00 6.88 -1.31
C LEU A 98 -3.89 7.55 -0.49
N LEU A 99 -2.77 7.92 -1.12
CA LEU A 99 -1.66 8.59 -0.45
C LEU A 99 -2.11 9.92 0.14
N ILE A 100 -2.79 10.75 -0.66
CA ILE A 100 -3.30 12.05 -0.22
C ILE A 100 -4.30 11.87 0.93
N ARG A 101 -5.20 10.89 0.85
CA ARG A 101 -6.11 10.58 1.96
C ARG A 101 -5.33 10.23 3.22
N MET A 102 -4.39 9.29 3.13
CA MET A 102 -3.62 8.77 4.26
C MET A 102 -2.79 9.84 4.98
N VAL A 103 -2.18 10.76 4.23
CA VAL A 103 -1.31 11.81 4.80
C VAL A 103 -2.05 13.05 5.29
N ARG A 104 -3.30 13.26 4.86
CA ARG A 104 -4.11 14.41 5.29
C ARG A 104 -4.99 14.11 6.50
N GLN A 105 -5.55 12.90 6.58
CA GLN A 105 -6.51 12.53 7.61
C GLN A 105 -6.45 11.02 7.85
N PRO A 106 -6.65 10.53 9.10
CA PRO A 106 -6.82 9.11 9.37
C PRO A 106 -8.07 8.55 8.70
N PHE A 107 -8.06 7.26 8.37
CA PHE A 107 -9.26 6.54 7.93
C PHE A 107 -10.23 6.39 9.12
N ASP A 108 -11.51 6.39 8.83
CA ASP A 108 -12.59 6.39 9.83
C ASP A 108 -12.85 4.97 10.36
N LYS A 109 -12.69 3.94 9.51
CA LYS A 109 -13.03 2.55 9.80
C LYS A 109 -11.83 1.64 10.09
N ILE A 110 -10.63 2.07 9.70
CA ILE A 110 -9.40 1.28 9.83
C ILE A 110 -8.22 2.14 10.26
N ASP A 111 -7.33 1.58 11.08
CA ASP A 111 -6.03 2.21 11.35
C ASP A 111 -5.01 1.76 10.31
N VAL A 112 -4.75 2.63 9.33
CA VAL A 112 -3.81 2.37 8.23
C VAL A 112 -2.38 2.63 8.69
N ASN A 113 -1.51 1.61 8.56
CA ASN A 113 -0.08 1.74 8.80
C ASN A 113 0.68 2.24 7.56
N GLY A 114 0.22 1.84 6.38
CA GLY A 114 0.86 2.20 5.13
C GLY A 114 0.11 1.72 3.89
N ILE A 115 0.62 2.14 2.74
CA ILE A 115 0.13 1.71 1.43
C ILE A 115 1.29 1.23 0.56
N VAL A 116 1.00 0.32 -0.36
CA VAL A 116 1.96 -0.22 -1.33
C VAL A 116 1.37 -0.14 -2.73
N ILE A 117 2.17 0.28 -3.70
CA ILE A 117 1.91 0.09 -5.13
C ILE A 117 2.94 -0.88 -5.70
N SER A 118 2.43 -1.97 -6.27
CA SER A 118 3.19 -3.11 -6.75
C SER A 118 3.00 -3.26 -8.25
N PHE A 119 4.02 -2.90 -9.02
CA PHE A 119 4.07 -3.09 -10.46
C PHE A 119 4.42 -4.54 -10.78
N ARG A 120 3.56 -5.19 -11.57
CA ARG A 120 3.76 -6.55 -12.08
C ARG A 120 3.64 -6.54 -13.61
N MET A 121 3.97 -7.65 -14.25
CA MET A 121 3.91 -7.75 -15.72
C MET A 121 2.49 -7.54 -16.28
N LYS A 122 1.46 -8.06 -15.61
CA LYS A 122 0.07 -8.07 -16.12
C LYS A 122 -0.84 -7.02 -15.49
N ASN A 123 -0.53 -6.55 -14.29
CA ASN A 123 -1.38 -5.65 -13.52
C ASN A 123 -0.56 -4.80 -12.56
N VAL A 124 -1.21 -3.81 -11.97
CA VAL A 124 -0.69 -3.06 -10.84
C VAL A 124 -1.54 -3.40 -9.63
N ILE A 125 -0.91 -3.70 -8.51
CA ILE A 125 -1.59 -4.06 -7.27
C ILE A 125 -1.42 -2.93 -6.28
N LEU A 126 -2.53 -2.39 -5.77
CA LEU A 126 -2.50 -1.50 -4.61
C LEU A 126 -2.80 -2.32 -3.36
N ALA A 127 -2.10 -2.06 -2.27
CA ALA A 127 -2.36 -2.67 -0.98
C ALA A 127 -2.46 -1.60 0.09
N VAL A 128 -3.52 -1.63 0.90
CA VAL A 128 -3.66 -0.82 2.12
C VAL A 128 -3.38 -1.72 3.31
N TRP A 129 -2.36 -1.41 4.10
CA TRP A 129 -1.96 -2.18 5.27
C TRP A 129 -2.55 -1.57 6.53
N THR A 130 -3.19 -2.40 7.34
CA THR A 130 -3.85 -1.99 8.58
C THR A 130 -3.14 -2.59 9.79
N LYS A 131 -3.28 -1.92 10.94
CA LYS A 131 -2.73 -2.36 12.21
C LYS A 131 -3.41 -3.62 12.76
N ASP A 132 -4.72 -3.68 12.57
CA ASP A 132 -5.59 -4.80 12.97
C ASP A 132 -6.47 -5.19 11.76
N SER A 133 -7.01 -6.41 11.76
CA SER A 133 -7.70 -6.95 10.58
C SER A 133 -8.88 -6.11 10.10
N THR A 134 -9.85 -5.83 10.99
CA THR A 134 -10.94 -4.88 10.75
C THR A 134 -11.22 -3.96 11.93
N GLY A 135 -10.44 -4.07 13.02
CA GLY A 135 -10.71 -3.36 14.26
C GLY A 135 -12.08 -3.74 14.83
N LYS A 136 -12.99 -2.76 14.91
CA LYS A 136 -14.38 -2.92 15.40
C LYS A 136 -15.43 -2.91 14.28
N ASP A 137 -15.05 -2.52 13.06
CA ASP A 137 -15.98 -2.35 11.95
C ASP A 137 -16.09 -3.62 11.10
N SER A 138 -17.14 -3.71 10.29
CA SER A 138 -17.32 -4.84 9.39
C SER A 138 -16.47 -4.68 8.13
N PHE A 139 -16.14 -5.80 7.47
CA PHE A 139 -15.45 -5.77 6.17
C PHE A 139 -16.17 -4.87 5.15
N LYS A 140 -17.50 -4.84 5.18
CA LYS A 140 -18.32 -4.06 4.26
C LYS A 140 -18.10 -2.55 4.45
N ASP A 141 -18.03 -2.09 5.70
CA ASP A 141 -17.85 -0.67 6.01
C ASP A 141 -16.47 -0.16 5.57
N VAL A 142 -15.44 -0.98 5.79
CA VAL A 142 -14.08 -0.67 5.33
C VAL A 142 -14.00 -0.59 3.80
N LEU A 143 -14.65 -1.53 3.10
CA LEU A 143 -14.69 -1.49 1.63
C LEU A 143 -15.42 -0.26 1.10
N MET A 144 -16.53 0.14 1.75
CA MET A 144 -17.24 1.37 1.40
C MET A 144 -16.36 2.61 1.62
N GLU A 145 -15.59 2.65 2.70
CA GLU A 145 -14.62 3.73 2.93
C GLU A 145 -13.54 3.75 1.86
N ILE A 146 -12.90 2.62 1.56
CA ILE A 146 -11.85 2.53 0.53
C ILE A 146 -12.43 2.96 -0.84
N LYS A 147 -13.61 2.48 -1.21
CA LYS A 147 -14.29 2.87 -2.45
C LYS A 147 -14.57 4.37 -2.50
N LYS A 148 -15.04 4.95 -1.39
CA LYS A 148 -15.29 6.40 -1.26
C LYS A 148 -14.00 7.21 -1.43
N VAL A 149 -12.89 6.76 -0.85
CA VAL A 149 -11.57 7.42 -0.97
C VAL A 149 -11.05 7.36 -2.41
N LEU A 150 -11.20 6.22 -3.07
CA LEU A 150 -10.82 6.05 -4.46
C LEU A 150 -11.73 6.83 -5.41
N ASP A 151 -12.97 7.10 -4.98
CA ASP A 151 -13.99 7.83 -5.72
C ASP A 151 -14.15 7.24 -7.13
N VAL A 152 -14.52 5.95 -7.13
CA VAL A 152 -14.74 5.14 -8.33
C VAL A 152 -16.22 4.76 -8.44
N LYS A 153 -16.77 4.93 -9.64
CA LYS A 153 -18.17 4.59 -9.96
C LYS A 153 -18.34 3.15 -10.45
N PHE A 154 -17.24 2.46 -10.73
CA PHE A 154 -17.25 1.07 -11.20
C PHE A 154 -17.14 0.09 -10.03
N PHE A 155 -17.46 -1.18 -10.31
CA PHE A 155 -17.32 -2.27 -9.35
C PHE A 155 -15.86 -2.48 -8.96
N LEU A 156 -15.56 -2.40 -7.66
CA LEU A 156 -14.22 -2.57 -7.14
C LEU A 156 -14.09 -3.96 -6.52
N SER A 157 -13.27 -4.82 -7.12
CA SER A 157 -12.88 -6.09 -6.51
C SER A 157 -11.74 -5.84 -5.52
N VAL A 158 -11.97 -6.19 -4.26
CA VAL A 158 -10.98 -6.04 -3.19
C VAL A 158 -10.74 -7.38 -2.55
N GLU A 159 -9.49 -7.76 -2.42
CA GLU A 159 -9.06 -8.97 -1.73
C GLU A 159 -8.55 -8.59 -0.35
N TYR A 160 -8.83 -9.41 0.66
CA TYR A 160 -8.27 -9.21 2.00
C TYR A 160 -7.42 -10.42 2.40
N LYS A 161 -6.33 -10.15 3.12
CA LYS A 161 -5.52 -11.21 3.73
C LYS A 161 -4.86 -10.73 5.02
N ASP A 162 -4.90 -11.58 6.04
CA ASP A 162 -4.19 -11.34 7.29
C ASP A 162 -2.67 -11.53 7.12
N ASN A 163 -1.88 -10.76 7.86
CA ASN A 163 -0.43 -10.85 7.77
C ASN A 163 0.11 -12.16 8.38
N ASP A 164 -0.55 -12.70 9.41
CA ASP A 164 -0.23 -14.02 9.98
C ASP A 164 -0.45 -15.17 8.96
N GLU A 165 -1.54 -15.13 8.18
CA GLU A 165 -1.75 -16.10 7.09
C GLU A 165 -0.68 -15.96 6.00
N SER A 166 -0.21 -14.73 5.76
CA SER A 166 0.84 -14.47 4.79
C SER A 166 2.19 -15.01 5.24
N LEU A 167 2.48 -14.97 6.55
CA LEU A 167 3.66 -15.60 7.16
C LEU A 167 3.59 -17.12 7.06
N LYS A 168 2.42 -17.72 7.31
CA LYS A 168 2.22 -19.18 7.24
C LYS A 168 2.46 -19.75 5.85
N ASP A 169 2.02 -19.06 4.79
CA ASP A 169 2.15 -19.55 3.41
C ASP A 169 3.22 -18.84 2.57
N ASN A 170 4.00 -17.95 3.20
CA ASN A 170 5.02 -17.10 2.56
C ASN A 170 4.51 -16.37 1.31
N SER A 171 3.25 -15.91 1.32
CA SER A 171 2.63 -15.28 0.15
C SER A 171 1.82 -14.03 0.44
N SER A 172 2.08 -12.98 -0.35
CA SER A 172 1.27 -11.75 -0.29
C SER A 172 -0.12 -11.86 -0.91
N PHE A 173 -0.31 -12.73 -1.90
CA PHE A 173 -1.47 -12.64 -2.80
C PHE A 173 -2.17 -13.98 -3.05
N ARG A 174 -1.73 -15.06 -2.39
CA ARG A 174 -2.42 -16.36 -2.41
C ARG A 174 -3.39 -16.47 -1.25
N ASN A 175 -4.43 -17.28 -1.41
CA ASN A 175 -5.41 -17.60 -0.35
C ASN A 175 -6.10 -16.35 0.22
N THR A 176 -6.37 -15.36 -0.63
CA THR A 176 -7.03 -14.12 -0.22
C THR A 176 -8.54 -14.31 -0.13
N LYS A 177 -9.16 -13.61 0.82
CA LYS A 177 -10.63 -13.50 0.92
C LYS A 177 -11.10 -12.49 -0.12
N ASN A 178 -11.85 -12.95 -1.13
CA ASN A 178 -12.45 -12.05 -2.12
C ASN A 178 -13.63 -11.30 -1.49
N LEU A 179 -13.62 -9.99 -1.62
CA LEU A 179 -14.65 -9.10 -1.14
C LEU A 179 -15.12 -8.19 -2.28
N TYR A 180 -16.42 -7.93 -2.31
CA TYR A 180 -17.06 -7.26 -3.42
C TYR A 180 -17.97 -6.14 -2.90
N VAL A 181 -17.87 -4.96 -3.52
CA VAL A 181 -18.79 -3.86 -3.26
C VAL A 181 -19.28 -3.28 -4.59
N GLN A 182 -20.60 -3.32 -4.78
CA GLN A 182 -21.31 -2.71 -5.90
C GLN A 182 -21.18 -1.20 -5.90
#